data_AF-A0A933DKW9-F1
#
_entry.id   AF-A0A933DKW9-F1
#
_cell.length_a   1.000
_cell.length_b   1.000
_cell.length_c   1.000
_cell.angle_alpha   90.00
_cell.angle_beta   90.00
_cell.angle_gamma   90.00
#
_symmetry.space_group_name_H-M   'P 1'
#
loop_
_entity.id
_entity.type
_entity.pdbx_description
1 polymer ?
#
loop_
_entity_poly.entity_id
_entity_poly.type
_entity_poly.pdbx_seq_one_letter_code
_entity_poly.pdbx_strand_id
1 'polypeptide(L)'
;MSSTAPELLTILVADGHLKQDQAEAVRLESLNSGITIEDILVKKKLVPESVLIQARAKVLGIPFLTLEGKAKSPDVITYNPEPVA
;
A
#
# COMPACT_ATOMS: atom_id res chain seq x y z
N MET A 1 -0.60 -8.05 -16.24
CA MET A 1 0.32 -6.90 -16.07
C MET A 1 -0.39 -5.91 -15.16
N SER A 2 -0.14 -6.00 -13.85
CA SER A 2 -0.94 -5.31 -12.81
C SER A 2 -0.60 -3.82 -12.77
N SER A 3 -1.47 -2.99 -13.36
CA SER A 3 -1.30 -1.52 -13.43
C SER A 3 -1.72 -0.79 -12.14
N THR A 4 -1.43 -1.37 -10.98
CA THR A 4 -1.84 -0.90 -9.64
C THR A 4 -1.04 0.36 -9.19
N ALA A 5 0.19 0.51 -9.68
CA ALA A 5 1.12 1.56 -9.26
C ALA A 5 0.72 3.01 -9.64
N PRO A 6 0.32 3.32 -10.90
CA PRO A 6 -0.14 4.67 -11.24
C PRO A 6 -1.47 5.03 -10.55
N GLU A 7 -2.34 4.06 -10.33
CA GLU A 7 -3.64 4.24 -9.68
C GLU A 7 -3.50 4.63 -8.20
N LEU A 8 -2.50 4.05 -7.52
CA LEU A 8 -2.12 4.44 -6.16
C LEU A 8 -1.70 5.92 -6.08
N LEU A 9 -0.88 6.39 -7.01
CA LEU A 9 -0.49 7.80 -7.07
C LEU A 9 -1.69 8.71 -7.32
N THR A 10 -2.59 8.33 -8.23
CA THR A 10 -3.81 9.09 -8.50
C THR A 10 -4.69 9.22 -7.27
N ILE A 11 -4.88 8.15 -6.50
CA ILE A 11 -5.66 8.17 -5.25
C ILE A 11 -4.98 9.05 -4.21
N LEU A 12 -3.65 8.92 -4.05
CA LEU A 12 -2.91 9.73 -3.07
C LEU A 12 -2.93 11.22 -3.40
N VAL A 13 -2.92 11.58 -4.68
CA VAL A 13 -3.07 12.98 -5.12
C VAL A 13 -4.51 13.46 -4.96
N ALA A 14 -5.50 12.63 -5.31
CA ALA A 14 -6.92 12.96 -5.17
C ALA A 14 -7.35 13.14 -3.71
N ASP A 15 -6.84 12.31 -2.80
CA ASP A 15 -7.07 12.41 -1.35
C ASP A 15 -6.25 13.57 -0.72
N GLY A 16 -5.40 14.27 -1.50
CA GLY A 16 -4.62 15.42 -1.04
C GLY A 16 -3.39 15.06 -0.18
N HIS A 17 -3.07 13.77 -0.07
CA HIS A 17 -1.92 13.29 0.70
C HIS A 17 -0.59 13.39 -0.06
N LEU A 18 -0.64 13.62 -1.37
CA LEU A 18 0.53 13.79 -2.21
C LEU A 18 0.29 14.93 -3.21
N LYS A 19 1.31 15.74 -3.48
CA LYS A 19 1.24 16.74 -4.56
C LYS A 19 1.52 16.09 -5.91
N GLN A 20 0.95 16.64 -6.97
CA GLN A 20 1.15 16.11 -8.33
C GLN A 20 2.63 16.11 -8.75
N ASP A 21 3.39 17.15 -8.39
CA ASP A 21 4.85 17.20 -8.64
C ASP A 21 5.61 16.07 -7.93
N GLN A 22 5.17 15.72 -6.72
CA GLN A 22 5.77 14.63 -5.94
C GLN A 22 5.40 13.27 -6.55
N ALA A 23 4.18 13.12 -7.04
CA ALA A 23 3.74 11.91 -7.73
C ALA A 23 4.57 11.66 -9.00
N GLU A 24 4.84 12.70 -9.79
CA GLU A 24 5.68 12.57 -10.99
C GLU A 24 7.14 12.23 -10.66
N ALA A 25 7.71 12.86 -9.63
CA ALA A 25 9.07 12.56 -9.18
C ALA A 25 9.20 11.10 -8.73
N VAL A 26 8.24 10.60 -7.94
CA VAL A 26 8.21 9.21 -7.47
C VAL A 26 8.04 8.24 -8.65
N ARG A 27 7.20 8.58 -9.63
CA ARG A 27 7.01 7.77 -10.84
C ARG A 27 8.29 7.65 -11.65
N LEU A 28 9.01 8.76 -11.87
CA LEU A 28 10.29 8.76 -12.57
C LEU A 28 11.36 7.96 -11.81
N GLU A 29 11.41 8.11 -10.49
CA GLU A 29 12.35 7.37 -9.65
C GLU A 29 12.09 5.86 -9.63
N SER A 30 10.81 5.46 -9.65
CA SER A 30 10.42 4.06 -9.77
C SER A 30 10.86 3.47 -11.11
N LEU A 31 10.68 4.22 -12.20
CA LEU A 31 11.11 3.83 -13.54
C LEU A 31 12.64 3.70 -13.63
N ASN A 32 13.38 4.64 -13.04
CA ASN A 32 14.84 4.68 -13.10
C ASN A 32 15.51 3.66 -12.17
N SER A 33 14.94 3.43 -10.98
CA SER A 33 15.56 2.60 -9.94
C SER A 33 15.06 1.15 -9.95
N GLY A 34 13.95 0.88 -10.66
CA GLY A 34 13.26 -0.41 -10.59
C GLY A 34 12.63 -0.71 -9.22
N ILE A 35 12.62 0.27 -8.32
CA ILE A 35 12.02 0.17 -6.99
C ILE A 35 10.52 0.47 -7.12
N THR A 36 9.69 -0.20 -6.33
CA THR A 36 8.24 0.04 -6.36
C THR A 36 7.90 1.46 -5.87
N ILE A 37 6.82 2.03 -6.39
CA ILE A 37 6.31 3.34 -5.97
C ILE A 37 6.03 3.36 -4.46
N GLU A 38 5.48 2.26 -3.92
CA GLU A 38 5.22 2.09 -2.49
C GLU A 38 6.51 2.18 -1.66
N ASP A 39 7.56 1.45 -2.04
CA ASP A 39 8.85 1.50 -1.36
C ASP A 39 9.45 2.91 -1.37
N ILE A 40 9.31 3.64 -2.48
CA ILE A 40 9.81 5.01 -2.59
C ILE A 40 9.03 5.95 -1.66
N LEU A 41 7.70 5.83 -1.63
CA LEU A 41 6.83 6.63 -0.76
C LEU A 41 7.15 6.38 0.73
N VAL A 42 7.39 5.12 1.11
CA VAL A 42 7.78 4.73 2.47
C VAL A 42 9.19 5.24 2.81
N LYS A 43 10.18 5.00 1.94
CA LYS A 43 11.57 5.44 2.16
C LYS A 43 11.68 6.95 2.32
N LYS A 44 10.95 7.70 1.50
CA LYS A 44 10.96 9.17 1.53
C LYS A 44 10.02 9.76 2.58
N LYS A 45 9.26 8.92 3.30
CA LYS A 45 8.24 9.34 4.28
C LYS A 45 7.29 10.42 3.72
N LEU A 46 6.97 10.31 2.42
CA LEU A 46 6.13 11.29 1.73
C LEU A 46 4.66 11.19 2.18
N VAL A 47 4.27 10.00 2.64
CA VAL A 47 2.91 9.69 3.07
C VAL A 47 3.00 8.82 4.33
N PRO A 48 2.14 9.03 5.35
CA PRO A 48 2.06 8.13 6.49
C PRO A 48 1.63 6.71 6.07
N GLU A 49 2.19 5.71 6.73
CA GLU A 49 2.01 4.30 6.38
C GLU A 49 0.54 3.86 6.41
N SER A 50 -0.24 4.38 7.36
CA SER A 50 -1.68 4.11 7.46
C SER A 50 -2.46 4.52 6.21
N VAL A 51 -2.12 5.68 5.63
CA VAL A 51 -2.73 6.19 4.39
C VAL A 51 -2.31 5.35 3.20
N LEU A 52 -1.04 4.91 3.16
CA LEU A 52 -0.54 4.06 2.09
C LEU A 52 -1.25 2.70 2.08
N ILE A 53 -1.45 2.09 3.25
CA ILE A 53 -2.20 0.83 3.36
C ILE A 53 -3.68 1.03 2.99
N GLN A 54 -4.30 2.15 3.38
CA GLN A 54 -5.68 2.45 3.02
C GLN A 54 -5.84 2.69 1.52
N ALA A 55 -4.91 3.42 0.88
CA ALA A 55 -4.88 3.61 -0.56
C ALA A 55 -4.71 2.27 -1.29
N ARG A 56 -3.81 1.40 -0.81
CA ARG A 56 -3.62 0.05 -1.35
C ARG A 56 -4.88 -0.81 -1.27
N ALA A 57 -5.59 -0.76 -0.14
CA ALA A 57 -6.86 -1.45 0.04
C ALA A 57 -7.92 -0.95 -0.95
N LYS A 58 -7.99 0.37 -1.18
CA LYS A 58 -8.87 0.97 -2.21
C LYS A 58 -8.51 0.49 -3.62
N VAL A 59 -7.23 0.48 -4.00
CA VAL A 59 -6.80 0.01 -5.34
C VAL A 59 -7.13 -1.47 -5.53
N LEU A 60 -6.94 -2.29 -4.50
CA LEU A 60 -7.21 -3.73 -4.58
C LEU A 60 -8.71 -4.08 -4.46
N GLY A 61 -9.57 -3.10 -4.14
CA GLY A 61 -10.99 -3.33 -3.88
C GLY A 61 -11.24 -4.18 -2.62
N ILE A 62 -10.26 -4.27 -1.72
CA ILE A 62 -10.34 -5.07 -0.48
C ILE A 62 -10.71 -4.12 0.67
N PRO A 63 -11.66 -4.49 1.54
CA PRO A 63 -11.98 -3.67 2.70
C PRO A 63 -10.79 -3.60 3.68
N PHE A 64 -10.37 -2.38 4.03
CA PHE A 64 -9.37 -2.15 5.06
C PHE A 64 -9.98 -2.44 6.43
N LEU A 65 -9.48 -3.47 7.12
CA LEU A 65 -9.89 -3.82 8.49
C LEU A 65 -8.68 -3.73 9.43
N THR A 66 -8.81 -2.95 10.50
CA THR A 66 -7.90 -3.03 11.65
C THR A 66 -8.13 -4.35 12.39
N LEU A 67 -7.08 -5.15 12.52
CA LEU A 67 -7.15 -6.47 13.16
C LEU A 67 -6.89 -6.42 14.67
N GLU A 68 -6.38 -5.30 15.18
CA GLU A 68 -6.12 -5.10 16.61
C GLU A 68 -7.43 -5.20 17.41
N GLY A 69 -7.45 -6.10 18.40
CA GLY A 69 -8.58 -6.29 19.32
C GLY A 69 -9.72 -7.20 18.82
N LYS A 70 -9.64 -7.79 17.62
CA LYS A 70 -10.65 -8.75 17.14
C LYS A 70 -10.29 -10.18 17.49
N ALA A 71 -11.17 -10.85 18.24
CA ALA A 71 -11.08 -12.29 18.48
C ALA A 71 -11.12 -13.04 17.14
N LYS A 72 -10.10 -13.88 16.89
CA LYS A 72 -10.00 -14.72 15.71
C LYS A 72 -10.56 -16.11 16.05
N SER A 73 -11.38 -16.68 15.17
CA SER A 73 -11.83 -18.05 15.35
C SER A 73 -10.63 -19.01 15.22
N PRO A 74 -10.38 -19.90 16.20
CA PRO A 74 -9.23 -20.80 16.19
C PRO A 74 -9.23 -21.76 14.99
N ASP A 75 -10.38 -22.06 14.40
CA ASP A 75 -10.51 -22.88 13.18
C ASP A 75 -9.78 -22.29 11.97
N VAL A 76 -9.66 -20.97 11.89
CA VAL A 76 -8.94 -20.27 10.79
C VAL A 76 -7.42 -20.42 10.95
N ILE A 77 -6.93 -20.46 12.20
CA ILE A 77 -5.51 -20.63 12.50
C ILE A 77 -5.06 -22.05 12.12
N THR A 78 -5.93 -23.05 12.32
CA THR A 78 -5.66 -24.44 11.91
C THR A 78 -5.56 -24.62 10.40
N TYR A 79 -6.24 -23.81 9.60
CA TYR A 79 -6.22 -23.89 8.14
C TYR A 79 -4.96 -23.28 7.50
N ASN A 80 -4.34 -22.28 8.15
CA ASN A 80 -3.09 -21.67 7.71
C ASN A 80 -2.01 -21.78 8.81
N PRO A 81 -1.47 -23.00 9.04
CA PRO A 81 -0.43 -23.21 10.04
C PRO A 81 0.84 -22.46 9.65
N GLU A 82 1.50 -21.85 10.62
CA GLU A 82 2.83 -21.28 10.39
C GLU A 82 3.80 -22.40 9.98
N PRO A 83 4.66 -22.18 8.96
CA PRO A 83 5.73 -23.13 8.68
C PRO A 83 6.68 -23.12 9.87
N VAL A 84 6.65 -24.20 10.64
CA VAL A 84 7.64 -24.46 11.69
C VAL A 84 8.98 -24.76 11.00
N ALA A 85 9.95 -23.87 11.18
CA ALA A 85 11.35 -24.08 10.79
C ALA A 85 12.17 -24.45 12.02
#